data_AF-A0A554KIW1-F1
#
_entry.id   AF-A0A554KIW1-F1
#
_cell.length_a   1.000
_cell.length_b   1.000
_cell.length_c   1.000
_cell.angle_alpha   90.00
_cell.angle_beta   90.00
_cell.angle_gamma   90.00
#
_symmetry.space_group_name_H-M   'P 1'
#
loop_
_entity.id
_entity.type
_entity.pdbx_description
1 polymer ?
#
loop_
_entity_poly.entity_id
_entity_poly.type
_entity_poly.pdbx_seq_one_letter_code
_entity_poly.pdbx_strand_id
1 'polypeptide(L)'
;MILLVCGASDMARRMLAEKFVREQEGWKHLPLERVHQLMEREVESDDPTLFLRVACHCARELAEDGTHVILSHPEATEHVALLREELEPGFTAFHLGPIDEEGADPDIEEAFDYLIDSRQHSVNDAFELIVGVLAQR
;
A
#
# COMPACT_ATOMS: atom_id res chain seq x y z
N MET A 1 8.56 0.76 -9.33
CA MET A 1 8.35 0.05 -8.06
C MET A 1 7.00 0.43 -7.50
N ILE A 2 6.27 -0.52 -6.93
CA ILE A 2 4.95 -0.31 -6.36
C ILE A 2 4.94 -0.85 -4.95
N LEU A 3 4.55 -0.02 -3.99
CA LEU A 3 4.43 -0.37 -2.58
C LEU A 3 2.98 -0.39 -2.17
N LEU A 4 2.58 -1.35 -1.36
CA LEU A 4 1.36 -1.28 -0.57
C LEU A 4 1.71 -0.91 0.88
N VAL A 5 1.07 0.10 1.42
CA VAL A 5 1.08 0.42 2.85
C VAL A 5 -0.32 0.19 3.41
N CYS A 6 -0.46 -0.83 4.24
CA CYS A 6 -1.70 -1.23 4.89
C CYS A 6 -1.66 -1.00 6.40
N GLY A 7 -2.81 -0.82 7.04
CA GLY A 7 -2.91 -0.71 8.50
C GLY A 7 -2.72 0.72 9.03
N ALA A 8 -2.58 0.86 10.36
CA ALA A 8 -2.44 2.11 11.11
C ALA A 8 -3.65 3.04 10.98
N SER A 9 -3.57 4.21 11.62
CA SER A 9 -4.59 5.24 11.42
C SER A 9 -4.48 5.83 10.01
N ASP A 10 -5.61 6.32 9.49
CA ASP A 10 -5.65 7.06 8.21
C ASP A 10 -4.63 8.20 8.18
N MET A 11 -4.49 8.94 9.30
CA MET A 11 -3.50 9.99 9.44
C MET A 11 -2.06 9.46 9.30
N ALA A 12 -1.72 8.35 9.97
CA ALA A 12 -0.37 7.79 9.90
C ALA A 12 -0.01 7.33 8.48
N ARG A 13 -0.91 6.63 7.79
CA ARG A 13 -0.69 6.22 6.39
C ARG A 13 -0.50 7.42 5.46
N ARG A 14 -1.35 8.45 5.59
CA ARG A 14 -1.25 9.67 4.76
C ARG A 14 0.06 10.40 5.00
N MET A 15 0.43 10.62 6.26
CA MET A 15 1.71 11.27 6.59
C MET A 15 2.90 10.49 6.05
N LEU A 16 2.87 9.15 6.12
CA LEU A 16 3.92 8.30 5.55
C LEU A 16 3.99 8.46 4.03
N ALA A 17 2.86 8.37 3.33
CA ALA A 17 2.81 8.52 1.88
C ALA A 17 3.22 9.92 1.41
N GLU A 18 2.75 10.98 2.09
CA GLU A 18 3.15 12.36 1.82
C GLU A 18 4.66 12.57 2.06
N LYS A 19 5.22 11.94 3.09
CA LYS A 19 6.66 11.98 3.36
C LYS A 19 7.45 11.35 2.21
N PHE A 20 7.03 10.19 1.70
CA PHE A 20 7.62 9.59 0.50
C PHE A 20 7.55 10.50 -0.72
N VAL A 21 6.36 11.02 -1.04
CA VAL A 21 6.19 11.91 -2.21
C VAL A 21 7.04 13.17 -2.11
N ARG A 22 7.26 13.69 -0.89
CA ARG A 22 8.08 14.88 -0.66
C ARG A 22 9.58 14.60 -0.67
N GLU A 23 10.02 13.48 -0.11
CA GLU A 23 11.44 13.21 0.18
C GLU A 23 12.09 12.25 -0.81
N GLN A 24 11.31 11.49 -1.58
CA GLN A 24 11.79 10.57 -2.61
C GLN A 24 11.30 11.02 -3.98
N GLU A 25 12.23 11.40 -4.85
CA GLU A 25 11.91 11.88 -6.21
C GLU A 25 11.24 10.77 -7.04
N GLY A 26 10.24 11.14 -7.83
CA GLY A 26 9.54 10.21 -8.70
C GLY A 26 8.48 9.34 -8.01
N TRP A 27 8.18 9.55 -6.72
CA TRP A 27 7.12 8.84 -6.02
C TRP A 27 5.76 9.54 -6.11
N LYS A 28 4.70 8.75 -6.27
CA LYS A 28 3.30 9.20 -6.22
C LYS A 28 2.48 8.34 -5.27
N HIS A 29 1.47 8.94 -4.65
CA HIS A 29 0.55 8.26 -3.75
C HIS A 29 -0.81 8.05 -4.43
N LEU A 30 -1.31 6.83 -4.36
CA LEU A 30 -2.63 6.42 -4.84
C LEU A 30 -3.40 5.72 -3.70
N PRO A 31 -4.25 6.44 -2.96
CA PRO A 31 -5.12 5.83 -1.97
C PRO A 31 -6.16 4.94 -2.66
N LEU A 32 -6.23 3.65 -2.31
CA LEU A 32 -7.16 2.71 -2.93
C LEU A 32 -8.63 3.07 -2.66
N GLU A 33 -8.93 3.59 -1.47
CA GLU A 33 -10.26 4.10 -1.11
C GLU A 33 -10.74 5.22 -2.05
N ARG A 34 -9.80 6.03 -2.57
CA ARG A 34 -10.12 7.10 -3.52
C ARG A 34 -10.44 6.55 -4.90
N VAL A 35 -9.75 5.49 -5.33
CA VAL A 35 -10.08 4.77 -6.57
C VAL A 35 -11.48 4.16 -6.44
N HIS A 36 -11.75 3.49 -5.31
CA HIS A 36 -13.06 2.91 -5.03
C HIS A 36 -14.19 3.95 -5.11
N GLN A 37 -14.05 5.09 -4.43
CA GLN A 37 -15.04 6.18 -4.46
C GLN A 37 -15.28 6.78 -5.86
N LEU A 38 -14.24 6.84 -6.69
CA LEU A 38 -14.38 7.31 -8.07
C LEU A 38 -15.12 6.27 -8.92
N MET A 39 -14.83 4.99 -8.72
CA MET A 39 -15.49 3.90 -9.43
C MET A 39 -16.97 3.78 -9.08
N GLU A 40 -17.31 3.83 -7.78
CA GLU A 40 -18.71 3.80 -7.33
C GLU A 40 -19.58 4.91 -7.94
N ARG A 41 -18.97 6.03 -8.36
CA ARG A 41 -19.69 7.16 -8.95
C ARG A 41 -19.87 7.06 -10.47
N GLU A 42 -18.91 6.44 -11.15
CA GLU A 42 -18.77 6.52 -12.61
C GLU A 42 -19.06 5.18 -13.30
N VAL A 43 -19.06 4.06 -12.56
CA VAL A 43 -19.15 2.70 -13.11
C VAL A 43 -20.12 1.85 -12.30
N GLU A 44 -21.17 1.34 -12.95
CA GLU A 44 -21.98 0.24 -12.40
C GLU A 44 -21.24 -1.08 -12.66
N SER A 45 -20.79 -1.74 -11.60
CA SER A 45 -20.12 -3.05 -11.68
C SER A 45 -20.53 -3.95 -10.52
N ASP A 46 -20.79 -5.22 -10.84
CA ASP A 46 -21.04 -6.27 -9.86
C ASP A 46 -19.73 -6.96 -9.39
N ASP A 47 -18.57 -6.59 -9.94
CA ASP A 47 -17.27 -7.14 -9.54
C ASP A 47 -16.68 -6.29 -8.39
N PRO A 48 -16.68 -6.80 -7.14
CA PRO A 48 -16.18 -6.06 -5.98
C PRO A 48 -14.67 -5.81 -6.05
N THR A 49 -13.93 -6.49 -6.93
CA THR A 49 -12.47 -6.34 -7.09
C THR A 49 -12.09 -5.39 -8.22
N LEU A 50 -13.05 -4.86 -8.97
CA LEU A 50 -12.76 -4.04 -10.14
C LEU A 50 -11.92 -2.81 -9.80
N PHE A 51 -12.18 -2.18 -8.64
CA PHE A 51 -11.38 -1.03 -8.19
C PHE A 51 -9.92 -1.35 -7.94
N LEU A 52 -9.62 -2.56 -7.43
CA LEU A 52 -8.25 -3.02 -7.25
C LEU A 52 -7.56 -3.20 -8.59
N ARG A 53 -8.24 -3.84 -9.56
CA ARG A 53 -7.72 -4.02 -10.92
C ARG A 53 -7.43 -2.69 -11.61
N VAL A 54 -8.33 -1.71 -11.46
CA VAL A 54 -8.12 -0.35 -11.97
C VAL A 54 -6.94 0.33 -11.29
N ALA A 55 -6.84 0.24 -9.96
CA ALA A 55 -5.70 0.78 -9.23
C ALA A 55 -4.38 0.13 -9.65
N CYS A 56 -4.36 -1.20 -9.87
CA CYS A 56 -3.21 -1.93 -10.37
C CYS A 56 -2.81 -1.45 -11.76
N HIS A 57 -3.78 -1.30 -12.67
CA HIS A 57 -3.53 -0.80 -14.01
C HIS A 57 -2.92 0.61 -13.98
N CYS A 58 -3.48 1.54 -13.20
CA CYS A 58 -2.93 2.88 -13.04
C CYS A 58 -1.51 2.86 -12.43
N ALA A 59 -1.27 1.99 -11.43
CA ALA A 59 0.04 1.87 -10.81
C ALA A 59 1.10 1.33 -11.77
N ARG A 60 0.71 0.39 -12.65
CA ARG A 60 1.58 -0.18 -13.69
C ARG A 60 1.93 0.84 -14.76
N GLU A 61 0.97 1.58 -15.29
CA GLU A 61 1.27 2.62 -16.29
C GLU A 61 2.23 3.66 -15.73
N LEU A 62 2.02 4.12 -14.49
CA LEU A 62 2.94 5.02 -13.81
C LEU A 62 4.33 4.38 -13.63
N ALA A 63 4.39 3.09 -13.27
CA ALA A 63 5.65 2.38 -13.12
C ALA A 63 6.42 2.22 -14.43
N GLU A 64 5.73 2.00 -15.54
CA GLU A 64 6.31 1.92 -16.89
C GLU A 64 6.90 3.27 -17.34
N ASP A 65 6.30 4.38 -16.92
CA ASP A 65 6.82 5.75 -17.12
C ASP A 65 7.97 6.12 -16.15
N GLY A 66 8.46 5.17 -15.36
CA GLY A 66 9.55 5.38 -14.40
C GLY A 66 9.12 6.03 -13.08
N THR A 67 7.82 6.20 -12.85
CA THR A 67 7.28 6.68 -11.57
C THR A 67 7.20 5.54 -10.55
N HIS A 68 7.40 5.81 -9.27
CA HIS A 68 7.16 4.84 -8.19
C HIS A 68 5.82 5.13 -7.52
N VAL A 69 5.10 4.09 -7.09
CA VAL A 69 3.73 4.24 -6.62
C VAL A 69 3.58 3.68 -5.21
N ILE A 70 2.93 4.44 -4.34
CA ILE A 70 2.47 3.99 -3.03
C ILE A 70 0.97 3.81 -3.11
N LEU A 71 0.52 2.57 -3.03
CA LEU A 71 -0.86 2.20 -2.74
C LEU A 71 -1.05 2.26 -1.23
N SER A 72 -2.16 2.84 -0.76
CA SER A 72 -2.51 2.80 0.66
C SER A 72 -3.95 2.38 0.89
N HIS A 73 -4.17 1.58 1.93
CA HIS A 73 -5.50 1.13 2.33
C HIS A 73 -5.54 0.83 3.84
N PRO A 74 -6.67 1.02 4.54
CA PRO A 74 -6.79 0.65 5.96
C PRO A 74 -6.64 -0.84 6.20
N GLU A 75 -7.31 -1.66 5.40
CA GLU A 75 -7.43 -3.10 5.60
C GLU A 75 -7.42 -3.80 4.24
N ALA A 76 -6.26 -4.30 3.84
CA ALA A 76 -6.05 -4.88 2.51
C ALA A 76 -5.50 -6.29 2.56
N THR A 77 -5.51 -6.96 3.72
CA THR A 77 -4.98 -8.33 3.87
C THR A 77 -5.56 -9.26 2.82
N GLU A 78 -6.90 -9.29 2.68
CA GLU A 78 -7.60 -10.10 1.67
C GLU A 78 -7.31 -9.68 0.22
N HIS A 79 -6.81 -8.46 0.00
CA HIS A 79 -6.50 -7.92 -1.32
C HIS A 79 -5.03 -8.11 -1.71
N VAL A 80 -4.13 -8.40 -0.77
CA VAL A 80 -2.69 -8.46 -1.06
C VAL A 80 -2.37 -9.54 -2.10
N ALA A 81 -3.04 -10.70 -2.05
CA ALA A 81 -2.84 -11.77 -3.02
C ALA A 81 -3.13 -11.33 -4.45
N LEU A 82 -4.26 -10.64 -4.67
CA LEU A 82 -4.64 -10.09 -5.98
C LEU A 82 -3.67 -8.99 -6.42
N LEU A 83 -3.33 -8.06 -5.51
CA LEU A 83 -2.37 -6.99 -5.81
C LEU A 83 -1.01 -7.58 -6.21
N ARG A 84 -0.58 -8.64 -5.54
CA ARG A 84 0.67 -9.34 -5.84
C ARG A 84 0.64 -9.99 -7.22
N GLU A 85 -0.43 -10.72 -7.53
CA GLU A 85 -0.63 -11.35 -8.86
C GLU A 85 -0.56 -10.31 -9.99
N GLU A 86 -1.17 -9.14 -9.80
CA GLU A 86 -1.27 -8.11 -10.84
C GLU A 86 -0.01 -7.24 -11.01
N LEU A 87 0.80 -7.10 -9.95
CA LEU A 87 1.87 -6.09 -9.86
C LEU A 87 3.30 -6.66 -9.74
N GLU A 88 3.47 -7.96 -9.57
CA GLU A 88 4.78 -8.60 -9.61
C GLU A 88 5.46 -8.48 -10.99
N PRO A 89 6.80 -8.42 -11.05
CA PRO A 89 7.77 -8.55 -9.95
C PRO A 89 8.06 -7.25 -9.18
N GLY A 90 7.34 -6.15 -9.45
CA GLY A 90 7.65 -4.82 -8.93
C GLY A 90 6.93 -4.41 -7.65
N PHE A 91 6.33 -5.37 -6.93
CA PHE A 91 5.43 -5.14 -5.80
C PHE A 91 6.07 -5.45 -4.45
N THR A 92 5.75 -4.68 -3.41
CA THR A 92 6.14 -4.95 -2.03
C THR A 92 5.05 -4.46 -1.07
N ALA A 93 4.58 -5.33 -0.18
CA ALA A 93 3.51 -5.06 0.76
C ALA A 93 4.05 -4.89 2.19
N PHE A 94 3.68 -3.77 2.81
CA PHE A 94 3.99 -3.43 4.19
C PHE A 94 2.70 -3.34 5.01
N HIS A 95 2.67 -4.03 6.14
CA HIS A 95 1.69 -3.78 7.20
C HIS A 95 2.30 -2.82 8.23
N LEU A 96 1.59 -1.75 8.55
CA LEU A 96 1.92 -0.80 9.62
C LEU A 96 0.84 -0.91 10.69
N GLY A 97 1.11 -1.51 11.84
CA GLY A 97 0.05 -1.78 12.82
C GLY A 97 0.51 -2.69 13.95
N PRO A 98 -0.30 -2.85 15.01
CA PRO A 98 -0.06 -3.88 16.02
C PRO A 98 -0.01 -5.27 15.37
N ILE A 99 1.00 -6.08 15.73
CA ILE A 99 1.24 -7.40 15.10
C ILE A 99 0.65 -8.55 15.94
N ASP A 100 0.44 -8.32 17.23
CA ASP A 100 0.19 -9.34 18.26
C ASP A 100 -0.99 -8.97 19.19
N GLU A 101 -1.95 -8.18 18.70
CA GLU A 101 -3.17 -7.83 19.45
C GLU A 101 -4.30 -8.85 19.29
N GLU A 102 -5.14 -8.97 20.33
CA GLU A 102 -6.41 -9.69 20.27
C GLU A 102 -7.31 -9.03 19.22
N GLY A 103 -7.52 -9.71 18.07
CA GLY A 103 -8.24 -9.16 16.92
C GLY A 103 -7.34 -8.68 15.77
N ALA A 104 -6.02 -8.87 15.86
CA ALA A 104 -5.15 -8.83 14.69
C ALA A 104 -5.59 -9.92 13.70
N ASP A 105 -5.61 -9.55 12.42
CA ASP A 105 -5.93 -10.46 11.34
C ASP A 105 -4.86 -11.57 11.30
N PRO A 106 -5.24 -12.86 11.45
CA PRO A 106 -4.27 -13.96 11.57
C PRO A 106 -3.42 -14.13 10.31
N ASP A 107 -3.85 -13.58 9.19
CA ASP A 107 -3.22 -13.80 7.88
C ASP A 107 -2.21 -12.68 7.54
N ILE A 108 -1.97 -11.70 8.43
CA ILE A 108 -1.04 -10.59 8.16
C ILE A 108 0.39 -11.06 7.91
N GLU A 109 0.85 -12.08 8.63
CA GLU A 109 2.23 -12.57 8.48
C GLU A 109 2.44 -13.28 7.15
N GLU A 110 1.38 -13.90 6.61
CA GLU A 110 1.43 -14.60 5.32
C GLU A 110 1.19 -13.64 4.14
N ALA A 111 0.38 -12.59 4.34
CA ALA A 111 0.00 -11.68 3.27
C ALA A 111 1.09 -10.64 2.94
N PHE A 112 1.75 -10.08 3.96
CA PHE A 112 2.66 -8.93 3.80
C PHE A 112 4.14 -9.35 3.76
N ASP A 113 4.95 -8.65 2.96
CA ASP A 113 6.40 -8.91 2.89
C ASP A 113 7.12 -8.40 4.15
N TYR A 114 6.60 -7.34 4.77
CA TYR A 114 7.17 -6.70 5.94
C TYR A 114 6.09 -6.21 6.90
N LEU A 115 6.34 -6.36 8.20
CA LEU A 115 5.47 -5.92 9.27
C LEU A 115 6.20 -4.86 10.13
N ILE A 116 5.54 -3.73 10.40
CA ILE A 116 6.07 -2.64 11.21
C ILE A 116 5.11 -2.38 12.37
N ASP A 117 5.54 -2.67 13.60
CA ASP A 117 4.77 -2.39 14.80
C ASP A 117 4.72 -0.87 15.06
N SER A 118 3.55 -0.28 14.79
CA SER A 118 3.32 1.16 14.94
C SER A 118 3.28 1.66 16.39
N ARG A 119 3.27 0.77 17.39
CA ARG A 119 3.41 1.13 18.81
C ARG A 119 4.88 1.36 19.19
N GLN A 120 5.80 0.79 18.42
CA GLN A 120 7.25 0.90 18.64
C GLN A 120 7.93 1.84 17.65
N HIS A 121 7.30 2.10 16.52
CA HIS A 121 7.87 2.89 15.43
C HIS A 121 6.98 4.10 15.12
N SER A 122 7.57 5.29 15.13
CA SER A 122 6.93 6.49 14.61
C SER A 122 6.80 6.43 13.08
N VAL A 123 6.06 7.37 12.49
CA VAL A 123 5.98 7.49 11.02
C VAL A 123 7.36 7.76 10.39
N ASN A 124 8.25 8.49 11.10
CA ASN A 124 9.60 8.69 10.60
C ASN A 124 10.43 7.40 10.65
N ASP A 125 10.32 6.62 11.74
CA ASP A 125 11.03 5.34 11.84
C ASP A 125 10.53 4.36 10.77
N ALA A 126 9.21 4.28 10.56
CA ALA A 126 8.62 3.47 9.51
C ALA A 126 9.10 3.89 8.11
N PHE A 127 9.19 5.20 7.84
CA PHE A 127 9.73 5.71 6.58
C PHE A 127 11.18 5.26 6.36
N GLU A 128 12.06 5.47 7.34
CA GLU A 128 13.47 5.09 7.24
C GLU A 128 13.64 3.57 7.06
N LEU A 129 12.85 2.77 7.78
CA LEU A 129 12.83 1.32 7.64
C LEU A 129 12.43 0.88 6.23
N ILE A 130 11.34 1.44 5.69
CA ILE A 130 10.87 1.11 4.34
C ILE A 130 11.93 1.52 3.32
N VAL A 131 12.44 2.75 3.37
CA VAL A 131 13.50 3.21 2.45
C VAL A 131 14.75 2.30 2.52
N GLY A 132 15.17 1.92 3.73
CA GLY A 132 16.30 1.02 3.94
C GLY A 132 16.10 -0.38 3.35
N VAL A 133 14.88 -0.90 3.37
CA VAL A 133 14.51 -2.17 2.72
C VAL A 133 14.56 -2.03 1.20
N LEU A 134 13.99 -0.95 0.66
CA LEU A 134 13.91 -0.76 -0.79
C LEU A 134 15.26 -0.50 -1.43
N ALA A 135 16.21 0.12 -0.71
CA ALA A 135 17.58 0.33 -1.20
C ALA A 135 18.39 -0.97 -1.36
N GLN A 136 17.94 -2.09 -0.78
CA GLN A 136 18.61 -3.39 -0.87
C GLN A 136 18.08 -4.26 -2.03
N ARG A 137 17.05 -3.79 -2.75
CA ARG A 137 16.42 -4.47 -3.89
C ARG A 137 16.85 -3.84 -5.20
#